data_AF-A0A432FBU5-F1
#
_entry.id   AF-A0A432FBU5-F1
#
_cell.length_a   1.000
_cell.length_b   1.000
_cell.length_c   1.000
_cell.angle_alpha   90.00
_cell.angle_beta   90.00
_cell.angle_gamma   90.00
#
_symmetry.space_group_name_H-M   'P 1'
#
loop_
_entity.id
_entity.type
_entity.pdbx_description
1 polymer ?
#
loop_
_entity_poly.entity_id
_entity_poly.type
_entity_poly.pdbx_seq_one_letter_code
_entity_poly.pdbx_strand_id
1 'polypeptide(L)'
;MAKVKVYSIPKQERYQMVGEFFDIVAQLKTKQDIIDFFIGVLTPSESLMIARRIQIAKLLTKGDNYRRVQNELKVSPKTIQSVYHWLNERDEAYKKLMLKYLKTSKKKKQKIIYYESELDKYPQHRLMKKILGL
;
A
#
# COMPACT_ATOMS: atom_id res chain seq x y z
N MET A 1 -1.26 -12.55 -7.36
CA MET A 1 -0.63 -13.88 -7.17
C MET A 1 -1.65 -14.94 -6.79
N ALA A 2 -1.26 -16.22 -6.75
CA ALA A 2 -2.10 -17.28 -6.16
C ALA A 2 -2.33 -17.00 -4.67
N LYS A 3 -3.52 -17.34 -4.16
CA LYS A 3 -3.85 -17.12 -2.75
C LYS A 3 -3.06 -18.09 -1.88
N VAL A 4 -2.03 -17.60 -1.19
CA VAL A 4 -1.23 -18.40 -0.27
C VAL A 4 -1.99 -18.64 1.04
N LYS A 5 -2.06 -19.90 1.50
CA LYS A 5 -2.57 -20.23 2.83
C LYS A 5 -1.45 -19.97 3.83
N VAL A 6 -1.46 -18.81 4.50
CA VAL A 6 -0.36 -18.38 5.40
C VAL A 6 0.04 -19.47 6.40
N TYR A 7 -0.90 -20.16 7.03
CA TYR A 7 -0.60 -21.18 8.05
C TYR A 7 -0.16 -22.54 7.49
N SER A 8 -0.14 -22.74 6.17
CA SER A 8 0.42 -23.95 5.56
C SER A 8 1.94 -23.90 5.43
N ILE A 9 2.56 -22.73 5.62
CA ILE A 9 4.02 -22.55 5.57
C ILE A 9 4.56 -22.61 7.01
N PRO A 10 5.64 -23.38 7.27
CA PRO A 10 6.32 -23.43 8.55
C PRO A 10 6.57 -22.04 9.14
N LYS A 11 6.46 -21.92 10.47
CA LYS A 11 6.60 -20.63 11.17
C LYS A 11 7.94 -19.96 10.85
N GLN A 12 9.05 -20.70 10.97
CA GLN A 12 10.41 -20.19 10.72
C GLN A 12 10.56 -19.67 9.30
N GLU A 13 10.15 -20.46 8.31
CA GLU A 13 10.20 -20.11 6.89
C GLU A 13 9.42 -18.81 6.59
N ARG A 14 8.24 -18.63 7.20
CA ARG A 14 7.49 -17.37 7.07
C ARG A 14 8.24 -16.15 7.60
N TYR A 15 8.87 -16.28 8.77
CA TYR A 15 9.64 -15.17 9.34
C TYR A 15 10.85 -14.84 8.50
N GLN A 16 11.54 -15.86 7.97
CA GLN A 16 12.67 -15.66 7.08
C GLN A 16 12.25 -14.93 5.80
N MET A 17 11.25 -15.43 5.08
CA MET A 17 10.77 -14.81 3.84
C MET A 17 10.30 -13.37 4.04
N VAL A 18 9.56 -13.11 5.11
CA VAL A 18 9.07 -11.75 5.42
C VAL A 18 10.22 -10.84 5.88
N GLY A 19 11.19 -11.38 6.63
CA GLY A 19 12.38 -10.67 7.07
C GLY A 19 13.22 -10.19 5.89
N GLU A 20 13.58 -11.10 4.99
CA GLU A 20 14.36 -10.80 3.77
C GLU A 20 13.67 -9.72 2.91
N PHE A 21 12.35 -9.77 2.78
CA PHE A 21 11.59 -8.74 2.09
C PHE A 21 11.77 -7.35 2.73
N PHE A 22 11.66 -7.24 4.05
CA PHE A 22 11.82 -5.96 4.73
C PHE A 22 13.27 -5.47 4.77
N ASP A 23 14.24 -6.38 4.81
CA ASP A 23 15.66 -6.05 4.72
C ASP A 23 16.00 -5.42 3.37
N ILE A 24 15.41 -5.91 2.28
CA ILE A 24 15.53 -5.29 0.94
C ILE A 24 14.86 -3.92 0.93
N VAL A 25 13.62 -3.82 1.43
CA VAL A 25 12.88 -2.54 1.46
C VAL A 25 13.64 -1.47 2.24
N ALA A 26 14.32 -1.84 3.33
CA ALA A 26 15.11 -0.92 4.15
C ALA A 26 16.36 -0.37 3.44
N GLN A 27 16.87 -1.05 2.40
CA GLN A 27 18.05 -0.63 1.64
C GLN A 27 17.72 0.35 0.50
N LEU A 28 16.45 0.51 0.14
CA LEU A 28 16.01 1.40 -0.95
C LEU A 28 16.24 2.87 -0.56
N LYS A 29 16.96 3.62 -1.42
CA LYS A 29 17.42 4.98 -1.08
C LYS A 29 16.61 6.06 -1.79
N THR A 30 16.24 5.84 -3.04
CA THR A 30 15.54 6.84 -3.85
C THR A 30 14.06 6.51 -4.02
N LYS A 31 13.26 7.53 -4.32
CA LYS A 31 11.84 7.34 -4.68
C LYS A 31 11.69 6.43 -5.91
N GLN A 32 12.63 6.52 -6.85
CA GLN A 32 12.60 5.71 -8.08
C GLN A 32 12.86 4.23 -7.75
N ASP A 33 13.87 3.94 -6.93
CA ASP A 33 14.18 2.56 -6.48
C ASP A 33 12.96 1.92 -5.81
N ILE A 34 12.26 2.69 -4.97
CA ILE A 34 11.03 2.24 -4.31
C ILE A 34 9.95 1.92 -5.34
N ILE A 35 9.73 2.81 -6.31
CA ILE A 35 8.72 2.61 -7.36
C ILE A 35 9.04 1.35 -8.18
N ASP A 36 10.27 1.22 -8.65
CA ASP A 36 10.69 0.10 -9.51
C ASP A 36 10.61 -1.24 -8.77
N PHE A 37 11.04 -1.27 -7.50
CA PHE A 37 10.93 -2.45 -6.67
C PHE A 37 9.47 -2.90 -6.50
N PHE A 38 8.57 -1.99 -6.11
CA PHE A 38 7.18 -2.36 -5.87
C PHE A 38 6.40 -2.66 -7.17
N ILE A 39 6.76 -2.06 -8.31
CA ILE A 39 6.19 -2.46 -9.61
C ILE A 39 6.65 -3.86 -10.00
N GLY A 40 7.91 -4.22 -9.75
CA GLY A 40 8.44 -5.54 -10.07
C GLY A 40 7.88 -6.66 -9.18
N VAL A 41 7.64 -6.37 -7.89
CA VAL A 41 7.22 -7.38 -6.90
C VAL A 41 5.70 -7.52 -6.81
N LEU A 42 4.95 -6.43 -6.97
CA LEU A 42 3.49 -6.43 -6.77
C LEU A 42 2.73 -6.46 -8.09
N THR A 43 1.62 -7.19 -8.10
CA THR A 43 0.63 -7.04 -9.17
C THR A 43 -0.12 -5.71 -9.04
N PRO A 44 -0.72 -5.18 -10.13
CA PRO A 44 -1.49 -3.93 -10.05
C PRO A 44 -2.65 -3.98 -9.06
N SER A 45 -3.28 -5.14 -8.89
CA SER A 45 -4.37 -5.32 -7.94
C SER A 45 -3.88 -5.25 -6.49
N GLU A 46 -2.74 -5.87 -6.18
CA GLU A 46 -2.09 -5.78 -4.86
C GLU A 46 -1.69 -4.35 -4.54
N SER A 47 -1.06 -3.65 -5.49
CA SER A 47 -0.71 -2.23 -5.37
C SER A 47 -1.94 -1.35 -5.09
N LEU A 48 -3.03 -1.54 -5.84
CA LEU A 48 -4.28 -0.83 -5.62
C LEU A 48 -4.92 -1.17 -4.27
N MET A 49 -4.85 -2.42 -3.83
CA MET A 49 -5.37 -2.86 -2.53
C MET A 49 -4.62 -2.18 -1.37
N ILE A 50 -3.28 -2.11 -1.43
CA ILE A 50 -2.46 -1.41 -0.44
C ILE A 50 -2.80 0.09 -0.43
N ALA A 51 -2.86 0.71 -1.61
CA ALA A 51 -3.23 2.12 -1.74
C ALA A 51 -4.62 2.42 -1.14
N ARG A 52 -5.62 1.57 -1.40
CA ARG A 52 -6.97 1.70 -0.81
C ARG A 52 -6.95 1.61 0.71
N ARG A 53 -6.18 0.67 1.28
CA ARG A 53 -6.04 0.55 2.75
C ARG A 53 -5.44 1.81 3.38
N ILE A 54 -4.46 2.42 2.72
CA ILE A 54 -3.89 3.71 3.15
C ILE A 54 -4.94 4.81 3.09
N GLN A 55 -5.76 4.88 2.04
CA GLN A 55 -6.83 5.89 1.94
C GLN A 55 -7.90 5.70 3.01
N ILE A 56 -8.31 4.45 3.29
CA ILE A 56 -9.22 4.14 4.40
C ILE A 56 -8.63 4.67 5.71
N ALA A 57 -7.36 4.35 6.00
CA ALA A 57 -6.71 4.81 7.21
C ALA A 57 -6.71 6.35 7.29
N LYS A 58 -6.42 7.06 6.20
CA LYS A 58 -6.48 8.53 6.16
C LYS A 58 -7.87 9.06 6.50
N LEU A 59 -8.93 8.52 5.90
CA LEU A 59 -10.30 8.95 6.18
C LEU A 59 -10.70 8.67 7.64
N LEU A 60 -10.38 7.47 8.15
CA LEU A 60 -10.61 7.13 9.55
C LEU A 60 -9.88 8.10 10.51
N THR A 61 -8.64 8.48 10.21
CA THR A 61 -7.88 9.45 11.03
C THR A 61 -8.42 10.88 10.97
N LYS A 62 -9.26 11.20 9.97
CA LYS A 62 -9.96 12.49 9.86
C LYS A 62 -11.31 12.50 10.59
N GLY A 63 -11.73 11.36 11.16
CA GLY A 63 -13.03 11.22 11.83
C GLY A 63 -14.17 10.84 10.89
N ASP A 64 -13.88 10.41 9.65
CA ASP A 64 -14.93 9.98 8.72
C ASP A 64 -15.57 8.65 9.18
N ASN A 65 -16.90 8.59 9.15
CA ASN A 65 -17.63 7.38 9.51
C ASN A 65 -17.55 6.31 8.40
N TYR A 66 -17.88 5.06 8.76
CA TYR A 66 -17.77 3.91 7.86
C TYR A 66 -18.57 4.10 6.58
N ARG A 67 -19.79 4.66 6.67
CA ARG A 67 -20.66 4.88 5.50
C ARG A 67 -20.00 5.81 4.49
N ARG A 68 -19.37 6.90 4.94
CA ARG A 68 -18.63 7.81 4.06
C ARG A 68 -17.46 7.10 3.37
N VAL A 69 -16.66 6.36 4.14
CA VAL A 69 -15.52 5.60 3.60
C VAL A 69 -15.96 4.57 2.57
N GLN A 70 -17.06 3.84 2.81
CA GLN A 70 -17.63 2.90 1.85
C GLN A 70 -18.06 3.60 0.56
N ASN A 71 -18.75 4.72 0.67
CA ASN A 71 -19.27 5.46 -0.47
C ASN A 71 -18.15 6.07 -1.33
N GLU A 72 -17.10 6.57 -0.69
CA GLU A 72 -15.96 7.23 -1.35
C GLU A 72 -15.01 6.22 -2.01
N LEU A 73 -14.66 5.13 -1.31
CA LEU A 73 -13.66 4.18 -1.78
C LEU A 73 -14.23 2.90 -2.40
N LYS A 74 -15.57 2.74 -2.37
CA LYS A 74 -16.29 1.54 -2.87
C LYS A 74 -15.74 0.24 -2.27
N VAL A 75 -15.55 0.24 -0.94
CA VAL A 75 -15.02 -0.91 -0.18
C VAL A 75 -16.06 -1.50 0.76
N SER A 76 -15.89 -2.78 1.12
CA SER A 76 -16.78 -3.44 2.07
C SER A 76 -16.54 -2.98 3.52
N PRO A 77 -17.56 -3.05 4.41
CA PRO A 77 -17.38 -2.78 5.84
C PRO A 77 -16.26 -3.60 6.48
N LYS A 78 -16.13 -4.87 6.07
CA LYS A 78 -15.06 -5.77 6.53
C LYS A 78 -13.66 -5.24 6.21
N THR A 79 -13.50 -4.59 5.06
CA THR A 79 -12.22 -3.99 4.66
C THR A 79 -11.88 -2.80 5.56
N ILE A 80 -12.88 -1.97 5.86
CA ILE A 80 -12.73 -0.83 6.76
C ILE A 80 -12.43 -1.29 8.17
N GLN A 81 -13.16 -2.29 8.67
CA GLN A 81 -12.94 -2.87 9.99
C GLN A 81 -11.53 -3.45 10.14
N SER A 82 -11.05 -4.18 9.13
CA SER A 82 -9.67 -4.68 9.13
C SER A 82 -8.65 -3.54 9.21
N VAL A 83 -8.92 -2.41 8.55
CA VAL A 83 -8.05 -1.23 8.61
C VAL A 83 -8.10 -0.53 9.97
N TYR A 84 -9.30 -0.39 10.52
CA TYR A 84 -9.51 0.15 11.85
C TYR A 84 -8.77 -0.66 12.92
N HIS A 85 -8.85 -2.00 12.84
CA HIS A 85 -8.17 -2.93 13.74
C HIS A 85 -6.66 -2.70 13.73
N TRP A 86 -5.99 -2.77 12.57
CA TRP A 86 -4.53 -2.59 12.57
C TRP A 86 -4.08 -1.15 12.91
N LEU A 87 -4.94 -0.15 12.74
CA LEU A 87 -4.66 1.23 13.12
C LEU A 87 -4.76 1.47 14.64
N ASN A 88 -5.64 0.74 15.34
CA ASN A 88 -5.98 1.01 16.74
C ASN A 88 -5.61 -0.09 17.74
N GLU A 89 -5.42 -1.33 17.30
CA GLU A 89 -5.19 -2.46 18.22
C GLU A 89 -3.70 -2.75 18.49
N ARG A 90 -2.83 -1.84 18.04
CA ARG A 90 -1.42 -1.82 18.42
C ARG A 90 -1.20 -0.81 19.55
N ASP A 91 0.01 -0.77 20.07
CA ASP A 91 0.38 0.19 21.10
C ASP A 91 0.16 1.65 20.66
N GLU A 92 0.07 2.54 21.66
CA GLU A 92 -0.17 3.96 21.43
C GLU A 92 0.97 4.61 20.62
N ALA A 93 2.19 4.08 20.76
CA ALA A 93 3.36 4.52 19.98
C ALA A 93 3.17 4.28 18.48
N TYR A 94 2.71 3.09 18.08
CA TYR A 94 2.39 2.75 16.70
C TYR A 94 1.29 3.65 16.14
N LYS A 95 0.21 3.85 16.90
CA LYS A 95 -0.89 4.73 16.47
C LYS A 95 -0.41 6.16 16.23
N LYS A 96 0.40 6.71 17.15
CA LYS A 96 0.99 8.05 17.03
C LYS A 96 1.91 8.15 15.81
N LEU A 97 2.74 7.13 15.59
CA LEU A 97 3.63 7.05 14.43
C LEU A 97 2.84 7.03 13.11
N MET A 98 1.81 6.19 13.01
CA MET A 98 0.96 6.11 11.81
C MET A 98 0.21 7.42 11.57
N LEU A 99 -0.34 8.05 12.61
CA LEU A 99 -1.00 9.36 12.50
C LEU A 99 -0.06 10.42 11.93
N LYS A 100 1.22 10.42 12.33
CA LYS A 100 2.25 11.33 11.80
C LYS A 100 2.45 11.11 10.29
N TYR A 101 2.65 9.87 9.86
CA TYR A 101 2.88 9.56 8.44
C TYR A 101 1.65 9.81 7.56
N LEU A 102 0.44 9.51 8.06
CA LEU A 102 -0.80 9.69 7.31
C LEU A 102 -1.17 11.18 7.12
N LYS A 103 -0.79 12.06 8.07
CA LYS A 103 -1.00 13.52 7.98
C LYS A 103 -0.06 14.23 7.00
N THR A 104 1.12 13.68 6.73
CA THR A 104 2.20 14.36 5.98
C THR A 104 1.96 14.45 4.46
N SER A 105 0.81 14.00 3.96
CA SER A 105 0.48 14.03 2.53
C SER A 105 0.08 15.44 2.05
N LYS A 106 1.04 16.35 1.84
CA LYS A 106 0.79 17.61 1.11
C LYS A 106 0.26 17.27 -0.30
N LYS A 107 -0.84 17.91 -0.73
CA LYS A 107 -1.34 17.85 -2.11
C LYS A 107 -0.29 18.43 -3.07
N LYS A 108 0.66 17.63 -3.55
CA LYS A 108 1.47 18.01 -4.73
C LYS A 108 0.69 17.59 -5.97
N LYS A 109 0.23 18.56 -6.77
CA LYS A 109 -0.18 18.32 -8.17
C LYS A 109 1.05 17.75 -8.88
N GLN A 110 1.11 16.45 -9.13
CA GLN A 110 2.18 15.87 -9.94
C GLN A 110 1.84 16.16 -11.40
N LYS A 111 2.70 16.91 -12.09
CA LYS A 111 2.70 17.03 -13.55
C LYS A 111 3.12 15.66 -14.10
N ILE A 112 2.30 15.09 -14.97
CA ILE A 112 2.54 13.80 -15.63
C ILE A 112 3.66 14.02 -16.64
N ILE A 113 4.77 13.30 -16.50
CA ILE A 113 5.88 13.30 -17.48
C ILE A 113 5.97 11.88 -18.01
N TYR A 114 5.50 11.67 -19.23
CA TYR A 114 5.56 10.37 -19.90
C TYR A 114 7.01 10.12 -20.33
N TYR A 115 7.72 9.21 -19.64
CA TYR A 115 8.94 8.63 -20.16
C TYR A 115 8.62 7.26 -20.76
N GLU A 116 8.95 7.08 -22.04
CA GLU A 116 9.05 5.77 -22.68
C GLU A 116 10.16 5.01 -21.95
N SER A 117 9.77 4.01 -21.17
CA SER A 117 10.69 3.24 -20.34
C SER A 117 10.32 1.77 -20.49
N GLU A 118 11.29 0.86 -20.38
CA GLU A 118 11.15 -0.61 -20.42
C GLU A 118 9.92 -1.21 -19.69
N LEU A 119 9.35 -0.48 -18.74
CA LEU A 119 8.05 -0.73 -18.11
C LEU A 119 6.86 -0.81 -19.09
N ASP A 120 6.92 -0.23 -20.29
CA ASP A 120 5.81 -0.26 -21.26
C ASP A 120 5.63 -1.62 -21.94
N LYS A 121 6.60 -2.53 -21.75
CA LYS A 121 6.58 -3.91 -22.27
C LYS A 121 5.42 -4.75 -21.72
N TYR A 122 4.89 -4.41 -20.54
CA TYR A 122 3.87 -5.23 -19.87
C TYR A 122 2.55 -4.47 -19.67
N PRO A 123 1.39 -5.03 -20.08
CA PRO A 123 0.07 -4.40 -19.90
C PRO A 123 -0.22 -3.95 -18.46
N GLN A 124 0.22 -4.74 -17.48
CA GLN A 124 0.05 -4.44 -16.06
C GLN A 124 0.81 -3.18 -15.60
N HIS A 125 1.99 -2.93 -16.15
CA HIS A 125 2.80 -1.76 -15.81
C HIS A 125 2.22 -0.49 -16.41
N ARG A 126 1.61 -0.57 -17.60
CA ARG A 126 0.88 0.55 -18.23
C ARG A 126 -0.32 1.01 -17.38
N LEU A 127 -1.07 0.06 -16.80
CA LEU A 127 -2.15 0.38 -15.86
C LEU A 127 -1.62 1.05 -14.60
N MET A 128 -0.49 0.57 -14.07
CA MET A 128 0.11 1.11 -12.85
C MET A 128 0.70 2.51 -13.07
N LYS A 129 1.34 2.77 -14.21
CA LYS A 129 1.72 4.10 -14.68
C LYS A 129 0.53 5.07 -14.69
N LYS A 130 -0.58 4.65 -15.32
CA LYS A 130 -1.83 5.42 -15.34
C LYS A 130 -2.39 5.73 -13.94
N ILE A 131 -2.28 4.79 -12.99
CA ILE A 131 -2.75 4.98 -11.61
C ILE A 131 -1.81 5.90 -10.81
N LEU A 132 -0.50 5.79 -11.04
CA LEU A 132 0.54 6.54 -10.31
C LEU A 132 0.84 7.92 -10.93
N GLY A 133 0.33 8.20 -12.13
CA GLY A 133 0.63 9.43 -12.87
C GLY A 133 2.06 9.49 -13.40
N LEU A 134 2.64 8.31 -13.66
CA LEU A 134 3.97 8.07 -14.24
C LEU A 134 3.86 7.76 -15.73
#